data_AF-T1AS04-F1
#
_entry.id   AF-T1AS04-F1
#
_cell.length_a   1.000
_cell.length_b   1.000
_cell.length_c   1.000
_cell.angle_alpha   90.00
_cell.angle_beta   90.00
_cell.angle_gamma   90.00
#
_symmetry.space_group_name_H-M   'P 1'
#
loop_
_entity.id
_entity.type
_entity.pdbx_description
1 polymer ?
#
loop_
_entity_poly.entity_id
_entity_poly.type
_entity_poly.pdbx_seq_one_letter_code
_entity_poly.pdbx_strand_id
1 'polypeptide(L)' 'MAHKKGVGSSRNGRDSNPKYLGVKIYGGESVEPGNIILRQRGTQFHPGPASAVVAITPCSR' A
#
# COMPACT_ATOMS: atom_id res chain seq x y z
N MET A 1 42.55 -13.04 23.25
CA MET A 1 41.20 -13.63 23.26
C MET A 1 40.35 -12.81 24.22
N ALA A 2 39.34 -12.13 23.67
CA ALA A 2 38.38 -11.29 24.38
C ALA A 2 36.99 -11.94 24.30
N HIS A 3 36.19 -11.66 25.32
CA HIS A 3 35.07 -12.46 25.79
C HIS A 3 33.92 -12.68 24.79
N LYS A 4 33.35 -13.89 24.92
CA LYS A 4 31.98 -14.35 24.60
C LYS A 4 31.54 -14.28 23.12
N LYS A 5 31.52 -15.47 22.50
CA LYS A 5 30.61 -15.82 21.41
C LYS A 5 29.19 -15.48 21.86
N GLY A 6 28.57 -14.45 21.29
CA GLY A 6 27.26 -13.98 21.69
C GLY A 6 26.49 -13.50 20.48
N VAL A 7 25.91 -14.47 19.76
CA VAL A 7 24.72 -14.37 18.90
C VAL A 7 24.51 -13.02 18.20
N GLY A 8 24.75 -12.99 16.90
CA GLY A 8 24.33 -11.87 16.06
C GLY A 8 22.82 -11.70 16.21
N SER A 9 22.40 -10.60 16.83
CA SER A 9 20.99 -10.25 16.83
C SER A 9 20.68 -9.65 15.46
N SER A 10 20.20 -10.46 14.53
CA SER A 10 19.47 -9.92 13.38
C SER A 10 18.19 -9.30 13.92
N ARG A 11 18.26 -8.01 14.29
CA ARG A 11 17.16 -7.23 14.86
C ARG A 11 16.21 -6.66 13.80
N ASN A 12 16.24 -7.20 12.59
CA ASN A 12 15.46 -6.70 11.47
C ASN A 12 14.55 -7.83 10.95
N GLY A 13 13.41 -7.96 11.61
CA GLY A 13 12.26 -8.77 11.18
C GLY A 13 10.98 -7.97 11.42
N ARG A 14 10.91 -6.75 10.88
CA ARG A 14 9.68 -5.95 10.89
C ARG A 14 9.14 -5.93 9.48
N ASP A 15 8.27 -6.88 9.18
CA ASP A 15 7.43 -6.80 8.00
C ASP A 15 6.12 -6.13 8.38
N SER A 16 5.82 -5.04 7.68
CA SER A 16 4.54 -4.35 7.79
C SER A 16 3.51 -5.13 6.99
N ASN A 17 2.27 -5.25 7.50
CA ASN A 17 1.22 -5.96 6.78
C ASN A 17 1.04 -5.44 5.35
N PRO A 18 0.87 -6.33 4.35
CA PRO A 18 0.64 -5.93 2.98
C PRO A 18 -0.67 -5.15 2.89
N LYS A 19 -0.62 -4.03 2.18
CA LYS A 19 -1.72 -3.05 2.12
C LYS A 19 -2.60 -3.16 0.87
N TYR A 20 -2.46 -4.28 0.14
CA TYR A 20 -3.23 -4.65 -1.05
C TYR A 20 -3.45 -3.49 -2.03
N LEU A 21 -2.37 -2.78 -2.29
CA LEU A 21 -2.32 -1.66 -3.22
C LEU A 21 -2.50 -2.16 -4.64
N GLY A 22 -3.01 -1.29 -5.50
CA GLY A 22 -3.20 -1.58 -6.92
C GLY A 22 -4.55 -1.12 -7.45
N VAL A 23 -4.74 -1.40 -8.73
CA VAL A 23 -5.98 -1.19 -9.47
C VAL A 23 -7.01 -2.22 -9.03
N LYS A 24 -8.23 -1.78 -8.77
CA LYS A 24 -9.35 -2.64 -8.38
C LYS A 24 -10.37 -2.79 -9.49
N ILE A 25 -10.47 -1.78 -10.35
CA ILE A 25 -11.39 -1.76 -11.48
C ILE A 25 -10.61 -1.28 -12.69
N TYR A 26 -10.72 -2.02 -13.79
CA TYR A 26 -10.07 -1.69 -15.05
C TYR A 26 -11.03 -0.98 -16.01
N GLY A 27 -10.49 -0.33 -17.03
CA GLY A 27 -11.29 0.38 -18.03
C GLY A 27 -12.20 -0.59 -18.79
N GLY A 28 -13.51 -0.35 -18.75
CA GLY A 28 -14.53 -1.19 -19.40
C GLY A 28 -15.40 -2.02 -18.44
N GLU A 29 -15.07 -2.04 -17.15
CA GLU A 29 -15.91 -2.64 -16.12
C GLU A 29 -16.99 -1.66 -15.65
N SER A 30 -18.18 -2.17 -15.34
CA SER A 30 -19.28 -1.37 -14.79
C SER A 30 -18.97 -0.97 -13.35
N VAL A 31 -18.99 0.34 -13.08
CA VAL A 31 -18.67 0.92 -11.77
C VAL A 31 -19.94 1.50 -11.16
N GLU A 32 -20.32 0.99 -10.00
CA GLU A 32 -21.36 1.61 -9.19
C GLU A 32 -20.79 2.83 -8.44
N PRO A 33 -21.61 3.88 -8.22
CA PRO A 33 -21.17 5.05 -7.47
C PRO A 33 -20.77 4.65 -6.04
N GLY A 34 -19.55 4.98 -5.65
CA GLY A 34 -18.97 4.63 -4.34
C GLY A 34 -17.91 3.52 -4.38
N ASN A 35 -17.73 2.85 -5.52
CA ASN A 35 -16.67 1.86 -5.68
C ASN A 35 -15.28 2.49 -5.76
N ILE A 36 -14.29 1.78 -5.22
CA ILE A 36 -12.88 2.19 -5.24
C ILE A 36 -12.25 1.67 -6.53
N ILE A 37 -11.67 2.58 -7.33
CA ILE A 37 -11.03 2.22 -8.61
C ILE A 37 -9.54 1.88 -8.39
N LEU A 38 -8.88 2.61 -7.48
CA LEU A 38 -7.45 2.47 -7.22
C LEU A 38 -7.15 2.65 -5.74
N ARG A 39 -6.30 1.76 -5.19
CA ARG A 39 -5.67 1.93 -3.87
C ARG A 39 -4.19 2.21 -4.06
N GLN A 40 -3.76 3.44 -3.79
CA GLN A 40 -2.37 3.86 -3.99
C GLN A 40 -1.72 4.43 -2.73
N ARG A 41 -0.38 4.41 -2.71
CA ARG A 41 0.45 5.16 -1.76
C ARG A 41 0.83 6.47 -2.44
N GLY A 42 0.50 7.58 -1.81
CA GLY A 42 0.60 8.89 -2.48
C GLY A 42 -0.38 9.02 -3.64
N THR A 43 -0.17 10.02 -4.49
CA THR A 43 -1.01 10.34 -5.65
C THR A 43 -0.22 10.23 -6.95
N GLN A 44 -0.14 9.03 -7.51
CA GLN A 44 0.40 8.83 -8.87
C GLN A 44 -0.69 9.11 -9.91
N PHE A 45 -1.90 8.61 -9.64
CA PHE A 45 -3.07 8.88 -10.47
C PHE A 45 -3.95 9.94 -9.81
N HIS A 46 -4.30 10.96 -10.57
CA HIS A 46 -5.18 12.04 -10.13
C HIS A 46 -6.62 11.71 -10.57
N PRO A 47 -7.60 11.85 -9.67
CA PRO A 47 -8.99 11.61 -10.03
C PRO A 47 -9.44 12.65 -11.07
N GLY A 48 -10.08 12.18 -12.13
CA GLY A 48 -10.72 13.04 -13.13
C GLY A 48 -11.98 13.72 -12.59
N PRO A 49 -12.53 14.71 -13.33
CA PRO A 49 -13.64 15.56 -12.89
C PRO A 49 -14.93 14.78 -12.55
N ALA A 50 -15.09 13.56 -13.07
CA ALA A 50 -16.20 12.66 -12.75
C ALA A 50 -15.79 11.64 -11.66
N SER A 51 -15.53 12.15 -10.44
CA SER A 51 -15.54 11.42 -9.16
C SER A 51 -15.06 9.95 -9.20
N ALA A 52 -13.81 9.71 -9.56
CA ALA A 52 -13.15 8.44 -9.25
C ALA A 52 -12.79 8.41 -7.75
N VAL A 53 -13.37 7.51 -6.96
CA VAL A 53 -12.98 7.36 -5.55
C VAL A 53 -11.62 6.64 -5.51
N VAL A 54 -10.57 7.43 -5.30
CA VAL A 54 -9.18 6.94 -5.15
C VAL A 54 -8.84 6.85 -3.67
N ALA A 55 -8.67 5.63 -3.17
CA ALA A 55 -8.32 5.42 -1.78
C ALA A 55 -6.80 5.58 -1.59
N ILE A 56 -6.38 6.75 -1.09
CA ILE A 56 -5.00 7.01 -0.71
C ILE A 56 -4.77 6.35 0.64
N THR A 57 -3.94 5.31 0.68
CA THR A 57 -3.66 4.66 1.96
C THR A 57 -2.44 5.35 2.60
N PRO A 58 -2.57 5.97 3.79
CA PRO A 58 -1.47 6.71 4.44
C PRO A 58 -0.39 5.75 4.89
N CYS A 59 0.88 6.10 4.64
CA CYS A 59 2.07 5.30 4.90
C CYS A 59 2.23 4.96 6.40
N SER A 60 1.37 4.08 6.95
CA SER A 60 1.62 3.49 8.25
C SER A 60 2.84 2.58 8.14
N ARG A 61 3.80 2.83 9.03
CA ARG A 61 5.09 2.18 9.16
C ARG A 61 4.96 0.65 9.22
#